data_AF-A0A0C3D3C3-F1
#
_entry.id   AF-A0A0C3D3C3-F1
#
_cell.length_a   1.000
_cell.length_b   1.000
_cell.length_c   1.000
_cell.angle_alpha   90.00
_cell.angle_beta   90.00
_cell.angle_gamma   90.00
#
_symmetry.space_group_name_H-M   'P 1'
#
loop_
_entity.id
_entity.type
_entity.pdbx_description
1 polymer ?
#
loop_
_entity_poly.entity_id
_entity_poly.type
_entity_poly.pdbx_seq_one_letter_code
_entity_poly.pdbx_strand_id
1 'polypeptide(L)'
;MAGELVMIGPARSVRHAPHHDLESIFYVLLGISMFYDEPYKPKMEDKLSECFNIYFNMHHPSLQKIFMIQSVLGWLSSICKHFSNYFKLLHFLFDILHEKIIRPMTYIDGSFRLCEANPITHDEMVKYLINTLYNLPDKAWVTKEQP
;
A
#
# COMPACT_ATOMS: atom_id res chain seq x y z
N MET A 1 4.46 -10.94 -3.89
CA MET A 1 5.15 -11.64 -2.80
C MET A 1 4.33 -11.70 -1.52
N ALA A 2 3.84 -10.59 -0.97
CA ALA A 2 3.11 -10.63 0.30
C ALA A 2 1.83 -11.45 0.18
N GLY A 3 1.09 -11.30 -0.93
CA GLY A 3 -0.09 -12.12 -1.21
C GLY A 3 0.24 -13.60 -1.43
N GLU A 4 1.36 -13.92 -2.07
CA GLU A 4 1.74 -15.31 -2.34
C GLU A 4 2.25 -16.03 -1.09
N LEU A 5 3.07 -15.37 -0.26
CA LEU A 5 3.55 -15.89 1.03
C LEU A 5 2.39 -16.28 1.93
N VAL A 6 1.35 -15.45 1.91
CA VAL A 6 0.08 -15.66 2.60
C VAL A 6 -0.60 -16.96 2.16
N MET A 7 -0.52 -17.31 0.87
CA MET A 7 -1.22 -18.46 0.29
C MET A 7 -0.44 -19.75 0.42
N ILE A 8 0.88 -19.71 0.26
CA ILE A 8 1.72 -20.90 0.33
C ILE A 8 2.02 -21.32 1.78
N GLY A 9 1.84 -20.41 2.74
CA GLY A 9 2.06 -20.66 4.16
C GLY A 9 3.51 -20.48 4.62
N PRO A 10 3.75 -20.49 5.94
CA PRO A 10 5.07 -20.29 6.51
C PRO A 10 6.08 -21.34 6.03
N ALA A 11 7.36 -20.95 5.95
CA ALA A 11 8.50 -21.78 5.55
C ALA A 11 8.49 -22.34 4.11
N ARG A 12 7.58 -21.89 3.25
CA ARG A 12 7.63 -22.20 1.81
C ARG A 12 8.27 -21.06 1.01
N SER A 13 9.03 -21.40 -0.03
CA SER A 13 9.65 -20.42 -0.92
C SER A 13 8.65 -19.91 -1.96
N VAL A 14 8.58 -18.59 -2.08
CA VAL A 14 7.95 -17.93 -3.25
C VAL A 14 9.04 -17.69 -4.28
N ARG A 15 8.78 -18.04 -5.55
CA ARG A 15 9.66 -17.62 -6.65
C ARG A 15 9.47 -16.13 -6.87
N HIS A 16 10.51 -15.33 -6.65
CA HIS A 16 10.48 -13.89 -6.88
C HIS A 16 10.17 -13.58 -8.36
N ALA A 17 9.29 -12.61 -8.58
CA ALA A 17 8.97 -12.05 -9.88
C ALA A 17 9.05 -10.51 -9.82
N PRO A 18 9.34 -9.81 -10.93
CA PRO A 18 9.55 -8.35 -10.93
C PRO A 18 8.41 -7.51 -10.32
N HIS A 19 7.16 -7.97 -10.41
CA HIS A 19 6.01 -7.28 -9.82
C HIS A 19 5.99 -7.33 -8.28
N HIS A 20 6.74 -8.26 -7.68
CA HIS A 20 6.85 -8.40 -6.23
C HIS A 20 7.56 -7.21 -5.59
N ASP A 21 8.52 -6.61 -6.29
CA ASP A 21 9.23 -5.44 -5.80
C ASP A 21 8.28 -4.25 -5.70
N LEU A 22 7.50 -4.01 -6.76
CA LEU A 22 6.50 -2.95 -6.82
C LEU A 22 5.38 -3.13 -5.78
N GLU A 23 4.90 -4.37 -5.61
CA GLU A 23 3.94 -4.73 -4.56
C GLU A 23 4.51 -4.46 -3.16
N SER A 24 5.77 -4.84 -2.92
CA SER A 24 6.42 -4.66 -1.63
C SER A 24 6.61 -3.18 -1.31
N ILE A 25 7.04 -2.37 -2.28
CA ILE A 25 7.18 -0.92 -2.10
C ILE A 25 5.80 -0.29 -1.82
N PHE A 26 4.75 -0.68 -2.57
CA PHE A 26 3.40 -0.21 -2.30
C PHE A 26 2.98 -0.49 -0.85
N TYR A 27 3.14 -1.72 -0.38
CA TYR A 27 2.78 -2.08 0.99
C TYR A 27 3.62 -1.31 2.02
N VAL A 28 4.93 -1.17 1.84
CA VAL A 28 5.77 -0.37 2.74
C VAL A 28 5.28 1.06 2.84
N LEU A 29 5.04 1.74 1.71
CA LEU A 29 4.52 3.11 1.69
C LEU A 29 3.15 3.20 2.35
N LEU A 30 2.29 2.22 2.09
CA LEU A 30 0.96 2.16 2.66
C LEU A 30 1.01 2.01 4.19
N GLY A 31 1.84 1.09 4.69
CA GLY A 31 2.03 0.87 6.12
C GLY A 31 2.52 2.13 6.84
N ILE A 32 3.51 2.84 6.28
CA ILE A 32 3.98 4.12 6.82
C ILE A 32 2.81 5.12 6.91
N SER A 33 2.03 5.25 5.83
CA SER A 33 0.92 6.21 5.75
C SER A 33 -0.27 5.85 6.65
N MET A 34 -0.44 4.56 6.97
CA MET A 34 -1.45 4.06 7.89
C MET A 34 -1.02 4.12 9.36
N PHE A 35 0.25 3.97 9.68
CA PHE A 35 0.71 3.87 11.08
C PHE A 35 1.19 5.19 11.68
N TYR A 36 1.52 6.17 10.85
CA TYR A 36 2.07 7.45 11.29
C TYR A 36 1.10 8.61 11.02
N ASP A 37 1.09 9.58 11.94
CA ASP A 37 0.39 10.85 11.71
C ASP A 37 1.28 11.86 10.97
N GLU A 38 2.60 11.76 11.14
CA GLU A 38 3.65 12.52 10.45
C GLU A 38 4.99 11.77 10.60
N PRO A 39 6.07 12.15 9.91
CA PRO A 39 7.36 11.50 10.06
C PRO A 39 7.76 11.43 11.54
N TYR A 40 8.19 10.25 11.99
CA TYR A 40 8.60 9.99 13.38
C TYR A 40 7.51 10.09 14.44
N LYS A 41 6.23 10.31 14.06
CA LYS A 41 5.11 10.35 15.01
C LYS A 41 4.08 9.26 14.67
N PRO A 42 4.14 8.11 15.36
CA PRO A 42 3.12 7.09 15.25
C PRO A 42 1.74 7.62 15.67
N LYS A 43 0.69 6.95 15.21
CA LYS A 43 -0.67 7.15 15.71
C LYS A 43 -0.77 6.75 17.19
N MET A 44 -1.74 7.35 17.88
CA MET A 44 -2.15 6.92 19.22
C MET A 44 -2.54 5.44 19.24
N GLU A 45 -2.33 4.77 20.37
CA GLU A 45 -2.46 3.31 20.52
C GLU A 45 -3.77 2.75 19.96
N ASP A 46 -4.92 3.34 20.31
CA ASP A 46 -6.23 2.87 19.83
C ASP A 46 -6.34 2.89 18.30
N LYS A 47 -5.91 4.00 17.68
CA LYS A 47 -5.93 4.17 16.22
C LYS A 47 -4.87 3.29 15.55
N LEU A 48 -3.71 3.13 16.18
CA LEU A 48 -2.64 2.29 15.68
C LEU A 48 -3.08 0.82 15.68
N SER A 49 -3.74 0.36 16.74
CA SER A 49 -4.32 -0.98 16.85
C SER A 49 -5.37 -1.23 15.77
N GLU A 50 -6.27 -0.28 15.52
CA GLU A 50 -7.23 -0.36 14.42
C GLU A 50 -6.54 -0.47 13.06
N CYS A 51 -5.56 0.40 12.79
CA CYS A 51 -4.78 0.38 11.56
C CYS A 51 -4.01 -0.93 11.40
N PHE A 52 -3.43 -1.45 12.48
CA PHE A 52 -2.71 -2.72 12.50
C PHE A 52 -3.64 -3.88 12.17
N ASN A 53 -4.83 -3.91 12.76
CA ASN A 53 -5.85 -4.93 12.47
C ASN A 53 -6.31 -4.87 11.01
N ILE A 54 -6.47 -3.68 10.43
CA ILE A 54 -6.84 -3.55 9.01
C ILE A 54 -5.68 -3.98 8.10
N TYR A 55 -4.46 -3.55 8.42
CA TYR A 55 -3.29 -3.74 7.57
C TYR A 55 -2.72 -5.16 7.65
N PHE A 56 -2.70 -5.78 8.83
CA PHE A 56 -2.19 -7.14 9.04
C PHE A 56 -3.28 -8.20 9.18
N ASN A 57 -4.52 -7.81 9.51
CA ASN A 57 -5.69 -8.66 9.68
C ASN A 57 -5.39 -10.01 10.36
N MET A 58 -5.05 -9.93 11.65
CA MET A 58 -4.65 -11.06 12.50
C MET A 58 -5.77 -12.10 12.72
N HIS A 59 -7.01 -11.82 12.31
CA HIS A 59 -8.19 -12.62 12.65
C HIS A 59 -8.88 -13.31 11.46
N HIS A 60 -8.54 -12.96 10.22
CA HIS A 60 -9.12 -13.59 9.02
C HIS A 60 -8.03 -14.01 8.03
N PRO A 61 -8.27 -15.04 7.20
CA PRO A 61 -7.31 -15.46 6.19
C PRO A 61 -7.10 -14.31 5.20
N SER A 62 -5.99 -13.61 5.38
CA SER A 62 -5.06 -13.04 4.39
C SER A 62 -5.54 -12.82 2.93
N LEU A 63 -6.29 -13.74 2.32
CA LEU A 63 -7.07 -13.52 1.09
C LEU A 63 -8.11 -12.39 1.22
N GLN A 64 -8.86 -12.31 2.33
CA GLN A 64 -9.82 -11.24 2.54
C GLN A 64 -9.14 -9.87 2.60
N LYS A 65 -7.92 -9.79 3.16
CA LYS A 65 -7.09 -8.57 3.09
C LYS A 65 -6.79 -8.19 1.64
N ILE A 66 -6.37 -9.17 0.83
CA ILE A 66 -6.05 -8.92 -0.58
C ILE A 66 -7.29 -8.41 -1.31
N PHE A 67 -8.46 -9.04 -1.13
CA PHE A 67 -9.70 -8.55 -1.72
C PHE A 67 -10.15 -7.19 -1.19
N MET A 68 -9.97 -6.90 0.10
CA MET A 68 -10.29 -5.61 0.70
C MET A 68 -9.42 -4.51 0.12
N ILE A 69 -8.10 -4.74 0.02
CA ILE A 69 -7.19 -3.75 -0.55
C ILE A 69 -7.40 -3.65 -2.06
N GLN A 70 -7.68 -4.73 -2.78
CA GLN A 70 -7.97 -4.71 -4.22
C GLN A 70 -9.30 -4.03 -4.58
N SER A 71 -10.31 -4.13 -3.72
CA SER A 71 -11.62 -3.52 -3.93
C SER A 71 -11.54 -2.00 -3.82
N VAL A 72 -12.14 -1.28 -4.78
CA VAL A 72 -12.25 0.20 -4.73
C VAL A 72 -12.97 0.66 -3.46
N LEU A 73 -14.00 -0.07 -3.02
CA LEU A 73 -14.73 0.28 -1.81
C LEU A 73 -13.87 0.05 -0.57
N GLY A 74 -13.14 -1.07 -0.49
CA GLY A 74 -12.26 -1.34 0.65
C GLY A 74 -11.05 -0.40 0.69
N TRP A 75 -10.51 -0.04 -0.47
CA TRP A 75 -9.47 0.96 -0.61
C TRP A 75 -9.88 2.33 -0.02
N LEU A 76 -10.95 2.92 -0.51
CA LEU A 76 -11.37 4.26 -0.07
C LEU A 76 -11.93 4.24 1.36
N SER A 77 -12.81 3.29 1.68
CA SER A 77 -13.58 3.31 2.93
C SER A 77 -12.88 2.62 4.12
N SER A 78 -11.89 1.76 3.88
CA SER A 78 -11.19 1.05 4.96
C SER A 78 -9.72 1.39 5.06
N ILE A 79 -9.07 1.85 3.99
CA ILE A 79 -7.64 2.16 3.99
C ILE A 79 -7.39 3.67 4.02
N CYS A 80 -7.84 4.40 3.00
CA CYS A 80 -7.56 5.83 2.86
C CYS A 80 -8.12 6.68 4.01
N LYS A 81 -9.20 6.24 4.68
CA LYS A 81 -9.75 6.92 5.85
C LYS A 81 -8.77 7.07 7.02
N HIS A 82 -7.75 6.21 7.09
CA HIS A 82 -6.74 6.24 8.16
C HIS A 82 -5.55 7.15 7.86
N PHE A 83 -5.44 7.68 6.64
CA PHE A 83 -4.36 8.59 6.30
C PHE A 83 -4.50 9.88 7.10
N SER A 84 -3.41 10.27 7.74
CA SER A 84 -3.35 11.54 8.45
C SER A 84 -3.42 12.71 7.47
N ASN A 85 -3.63 13.92 7.98
CA ASN A 85 -3.60 15.11 7.14
C ASN A 85 -2.23 15.32 6.44
N TYR A 86 -1.14 14.80 7.02
CA TYR A 86 0.17 14.81 6.39
C TYR A 86 0.22 13.89 5.16
N PHE A 87 -0.20 12.63 5.32
CA PHE A 87 -0.13 11.63 4.24
C PHE A 87 -1.27 11.72 3.23
N LYS A 88 -2.37 12.42 3.52
CA LYS A 88 -3.45 12.70 2.55
C LYS A 88 -2.97 13.35 1.27
N LEU A 89 -1.88 14.10 1.32
CA LEU A 89 -1.29 14.72 0.13
C LEU A 89 -0.74 13.68 -0.87
N LEU A 90 -0.44 12.46 -0.42
CA LEU A 90 0.02 11.35 -1.26
C LEU A 90 -1.13 10.50 -1.82
N HIS A 91 -2.39 10.86 -1.54
CA HIS A 91 -3.55 10.04 -1.94
C HIS A 91 -3.56 9.74 -3.45
N PHE A 92 -3.24 10.75 -4.28
CA PHE A 92 -3.16 10.57 -5.73
C PHE A 92 -2.12 9.52 -6.16
N LEU A 93 -0.95 9.49 -5.51
CA LEU A 93 0.05 8.46 -5.77
C LEU A 93 -0.49 7.09 -5.40
N PHE A 94 -1.10 6.97 -4.21
CA PHE A 94 -1.64 5.70 -3.76
C PHE A 94 -2.78 5.18 -4.64
N ASP A 95 -3.67 6.06 -5.15
CA ASP A 95 -4.73 5.69 -6.09
C ASP A 95 -4.13 5.12 -7.39
N ILE A 96 -3.10 5.77 -7.96
CA ILE A 96 -2.42 5.28 -9.16
C ILE A 96 -1.76 3.93 -8.90
N LEU A 97 -1.01 3.81 -7.80
CA LEU A 97 -0.30 2.57 -7.48
C LEU A 97 -1.28 1.44 -7.17
N HIS A 98 -2.38 1.72 -6.49
CA HIS A 98 -3.46 0.75 -6.25
C HIS A 98 -4.03 0.23 -7.58
N GLU A 99 -4.41 1.14 -8.48
CA GLU A 99 -5.00 0.82 -9.78
C GLU A 99 -4.06 0.05 -10.71
N LYS A 100 -2.75 0.31 -10.61
CA LYS A 100 -1.73 -0.24 -11.52
C LYS A 100 -1.01 -1.47 -10.98
N ILE A 101 -0.87 -1.58 -9.66
CA ILE A 101 -0.13 -2.67 -9.00
C ILE A 101 -1.11 -3.66 -8.38
N ILE A 102 -2.06 -3.21 -7.57
CA ILE A 102 -2.84 -4.10 -6.71
C ILE A 102 -4.11 -4.61 -7.40
N ARG A 103 -4.90 -3.71 -7.99
CA ARG A 103 -6.16 -4.04 -8.66
C ARG A 103 -6.00 -5.05 -9.81
N PRO A 104 -4.97 -4.99 -10.66
CA PRO A 104 -4.80 -5.94 -11.77
C PRO A 104 -4.27 -7.31 -11.34
N MET A 105 -3.93 -7.51 -10.05
CA MET A 105 -3.49 -8.82 -9.57
C MET A 105 -4.64 -9.81 -9.57
N THR A 106 -4.43 -10.90 -10.27
CA THR A 106 -5.33 -12.05 -10.33
C THR A 106 -4.64 -13.23 -9.68
N TYR A 107 -5.40 -14.05 -8.95
CA TYR A 107 -4.87 -15.28 -8.36
C TYR A 107 -5.15 -16.43 -9.31
N ILE A 108 -4.09 -17.00 -9.89
CA ILE A 108 -4.15 -18.10 -10.86
C ILE A 108 -3.12 -19.15 -10.46
N ASP A 109 -3.55 -20.40 -10.33
CA ASP A 109 -2.71 -21.59 -10.09
C ASP A 109 -1.71 -21.43 -8.93
N GLY A 110 -2.14 -20.86 -7.81
CA GLY A 110 -1.27 -20.72 -6.64
C GLY A 110 -0.37 -19.49 -6.64
N SER A 111 -0.47 -18.63 -7.67
CA SER A 111 0.36 -17.44 -7.84
C SER A 111 -0.47 -16.19 -8.12
N PHE A 112 -0.02 -15.03 -7.65
CA PHE A 112 -0.58 -13.76 -8.06
C PHE A 112 0.11 -13.32 -9.37
N ARG A 113 -0.70 -12.96 -10.36
CA ARG A 113 -0.23 -12.49 -11.66
C ARG A 113 -0.87 -11.15 -11.97
N LEU A 114 -0.05 -10.19 -12.41
CA LEU A 114 -0.58 -8.99 -13.06
C LEU A 114 -1.21 -9.40 -14.39
N CYS A 115 -2.45 -9.00 -14.62
CA CYS A 115 -3.11 -9.22 -15.91
C CYS A 115 -2.26 -8.52 -17.00
N GLU A 116 -1.75 -9.30 -17.95
CA GLU A 116 -0.55 -9.00 -18.77
C GLU A 116 -0.67 -7.82 -19.74
N ALA A 117 -1.82 -7.16 -19.84
CA ALA A 117 -2.07 -6.18 -20.91
C ALA A 117 -1.15 -4.95 -20.86
N ASN A 118 -0.68 -4.52 -19.68
CA ASN A 118 0.34 -3.47 -19.53
C ASN A 118 0.85 -3.36 -18.07
N PRO A 119 1.80 -4.19 -17.62
CA PRO A 119 2.29 -4.13 -16.24
C PRO A 119 3.04 -2.82 -16.00
N ILE A 120 2.74 -2.15 -14.88
CA ILE A 120 3.51 -0.98 -14.45
C ILE A 120 4.97 -1.36 -14.22
N THR A 121 5.86 -0.52 -14.70
CA THR A 121 7.31 -0.64 -14.55
C THR A 121 7.84 0.16 -13.36
N HIS A 122 9.05 -0.16 -12.91
CA HIS A 122 9.77 0.64 -11.92
C HIS A 122 9.92 2.10 -12.37
N ASP A 123 10.22 2.33 -13.65
CA ASP A 123 10.38 3.67 -14.21
C ASP A 123 9.07 4.47 -14.15
N GLU A 124 7.94 3.84 -14.46
CA GLU A 124 6.62 4.48 -14.34
C GLU A 124 6.29 4.80 -12.88
N MET A 125 6.55 3.88 -11.96
CA MET A 125 6.39 4.13 -10.53
C MET A 125 7.21 5.34 -10.07
N VAL A 126 8.48 5.42 -10.47
CA VAL A 126 9.36 6.54 -10.14
C VAL A 126 8.83 7.85 -10.74
N LYS A 127 8.35 7.83 -11.98
CA LYS A 127 7.73 9.01 -12.61
C LYS A 127 6.49 9.48 -11.84
N TYR A 128 5.63 8.55 -11.40
CA TYR A 128 4.45 8.90 -10.59
C TYR A 128 4.84 9.48 -9.23
N LEU A 129 5.87 8.92 -8.58
CA LEU A 129 6.39 9.46 -7.33
C LEU A 129 6.93 10.88 -7.51
N ILE A 130 7.83 11.08 -8.48
CA ILE A 130 8.42 12.41 -8.78
C ILE A 130 7.32 13.40 -9.10
N ASN A 131 6.38 13.04 -9.97
CA ASN A 131 5.27 13.93 -10.33
C ASN A 131 4.40 14.27 -9.12
N THR A 132 4.12 13.32 -8.24
CA THR A 132 3.34 13.60 -7.03
C THR A 132 4.08 14.56 -6.12
N LEU A 133 5.36 14.30 -5.85
CA LEU A 133 6.19 15.16 -4.99
C LEU A 133 6.34 16.56 -5.59
N TYR A 134 6.60 16.67 -6.88
CA TYR A 134 6.74 17.94 -7.58
C TYR A 134 5.49 18.82 -7.49
N ASN A 135 4.30 18.22 -7.47
CA ASN A 135 3.03 18.94 -7.39
C ASN A 135 2.53 19.14 -5.95
N LEU A 136 3.32 18.79 -4.93
CA LEU A 136 2.97 19.10 -3.55
C LEU A 136 3.04 20.62 -3.31
N PRO A 137 2.10 21.19 -2.54
CA PRO A 137 2.14 22.61 -2.22
C PRO A 137 3.34 22.92 -1.31
N ASP A 138 3.91 24.12 -1.40
CA ASP A 138 5.10 24.52 -0.62
C ASP A 138 4.99 24.23 0.88
N LYS A 139 3.79 24.42 1.45
CA LYS A 139 3.48 24.12 2.86
C LYS A 139 3.70 22.66 3.27
N ALA A 140 3.74 21.73 2.31
CA ALA A 140 4.00 20.32 2.55
C ALA A 140 5.49 20.04 2.85
N TRP A 141 6.38 20.95 2.43
CA TRP A 141 7.83 20.85 2.61
C TRP A 141 8.32 21.56 3.87
N VAL A 142 7.46 22.35 4.52
CA VAL A 142 7.81 23.04 5.76
C VAL A 142 7.89 22.00 6.88
N THR A 143 9.09 21.83 7.43
CA THR A 143 9.30 21.03 8.64
C THR A 143 8.44 21.60 9.76
N LYS A 144 7.50 20.80 10.26
CA LYS A 144 6.80 21.16 11.49
C LYS A 144 7.81 21.09 12.62
N GLU A 145 8.02 22.21 13.30
CA GLU A 145 8.84 22.27 14.51
C GLU A 145 8.32 21.21 15.49
N GLN A 146 9.24 20.42 16.03
CA GLN A 146 8.90 19.43 17.05
C GLN A 146 8.37 20.16 18.28
N PRO A 147 7.20 19.77 18.84
CA PRO A 147 6.80 20.24 20.17
C PRO A 147 7.71 19.70 21.27
#